data_AF-A0A091RVD5-F1
#
_entry.id   AF-A0A091RVD5-F1
#
_cell.length_a   1.000
_cell.length_b   1.000
_cell.length_c   1.000
_cell.angle_alpha   90.00
_cell.angle_beta   90.00
_cell.angle_gamma   90.00
#
_symmetry.space_group_name_H-M   'P 1'
#
loop_
_entity.id
_entity.type
_entity.pdbx_description
1 polymer ?
#
loop_
_entity_poly.entity_id
_entity_poly.type
_entity_poly.pdbx_seq_one_letter_code
_entity_poly.pdbx_strand_id
1 'polypeptide(L)'
;KSMSLLQALVNNPKIEVVDGKYAFKPKYNLKDKKALLRLLDKHDQRGLGGILLEDIEEGLPNAQKAIKALGDQIIFVNRPDKKKILFYNDKGCQFTVDEEFRKLWRSIPVDSIDEEKIEEYLKRQGISSMQETGPKKIAPIQRRKKPASQKKRRFKTHNDHLAGVLEDYSDVVPGKQ
;
A
#
# COMPACT_ATOMS: atom_id res chain seq x y z
N LYS A 1 47.06 1.45 -21.07
CA LYS A 1 46.10 2.08 -22.02
C LYS A 1 45.54 3.32 -21.36
N SER A 2 46.02 4.52 -21.69
CA SER A 2 45.38 5.77 -21.28
C SER A 2 44.09 5.92 -22.10
N MET A 3 42.93 5.92 -21.45
CA MET A 3 41.70 6.31 -22.14
C MET A 3 41.80 7.79 -22.51
N SER A 4 41.41 8.13 -23.75
CA SER A 4 41.32 9.53 -24.16
C SER A 4 40.21 10.23 -23.37
N LEU A 5 40.37 11.53 -23.12
CA LEU A 5 39.41 12.34 -22.37
C LEU A 5 37.97 12.21 -22.91
N LEU A 6 37.81 12.14 -24.24
CA LEU A 6 36.52 11.96 -24.89
C LEU A 6 35.89 10.60 -24.57
N GLN A 7 36.70 9.53 -24.54
CA GLN A 7 36.24 8.19 -24.19
C GLN A 7 35.85 8.10 -22.71
N ALA A 8 36.57 8.80 -21.83
CA ALA A 8 36.24 8.89 -20.41
C ALA A 8 34.94 9.66 -20.15
N LEU A 9 34.66 10.73 -20.91
CA LEU A 9 33.43 11.52 -20.78
C LEU A 9 32.19 10.75 -21.27
N VAL A 10 32.31 9.99 -22.37
CA VAL A 10 31.21 9.15 -22.89
C VAL A 10 30.89 7.98 -21.94
N ASN A 11 31.90 7.46 -21.23
CA ASN A 11 31.72 6.33 -20.32
C ASN A 11 31.24 6.76 -18.91
N ASN A 12 31.13 8.05 -18.62
CA ASN A 12 30.73 8.52 -17.30
C ASN A 12 29.19 8.46 -17.13
N PRO A 13 28.66 7.66 -16.18
CA PRO A 13 27.20 7.51 -16.00
C PRO A 13 26.50 8.80 -15.52
N LYS A 14 27.25 9.80 -15.06
CA LYS A 14 26.76 11.12 -14.64
C LYS A 14 26.78 12.17 -15.76
N ILE A 15 27.13 11.80 -16.98
CA ILE A 15 27.20 12.73 -18.12
C ILE A 15 26.27 12.21 -19.23
N GLU A 16 25.47 13.11 -19.78
CA GLU A 16 24.65 12.87 -20.97
C GLU A 16 25.16 13.74 -22.11
N VAL A 17 25.32 13.14 -23.30
CA VAL A 17 25.75 13.86 -24.51
C VAL A 17 24.50 14.29 -25.27
N VAL A 18 24.20 15.58 -25.23
CA VAL A 18 23.08 16.17 -25.97
C VAL A 18 23.65 17.06 -27.07
N ASP A 19 23.48 16.65 -28.33
CA ASP A 19 23.83 17.45 -29.52
C ASP A 19 25.27 18.00 -29.51
N GLY A 20 26.24 17.13 -29.17
CA GLY A 20 27.66 17.49 -29.09
C GLY A 20 28.08 18.28 -27.84
N LYS A 21 27.15 18.54 -26.91
CA LYS A 21 27.41 19.16 -25.60
C LYS A 21 27.24 18.14 -24.47
N TYR A 22 27.98 18.34 -23.38
CA TYR A 22 27.90 17.51 -22.18
C TYR A 22 26.97 18.15 -21.16
N ALA A 23 25.93 17.42 -20.76
CA ALA A 23 25.01 17.80 -19.70
C ALA A 23 25.20 16.89 -18.48
N PHE A 24 25.01 17.45 -17.29
CA PHE A 24 25.06 16.68 -16.05
C PHE A 24 23.79 15.83 -15.90
N LYS A 25 23.97 14.53 -15.66
CA LYS A 25 22.91 13.56 -15.44
C LYS A 25 22.88 13.18 -13.95
N PRO A 26 22.04 13.85 -13.13
CA PRO A 26 21.87 13.45 -11.74
C PRO A 26 21.25 12.06 -11.67
N LYS A 27 21.47 11.37 -10.55
CA LYS A 27 20.89 10.04 -10.30
C LYS A 27 19.36 10.06 -10.38
N TYR A 28 18.76 11.17 -9.95
CA TYR A 28 17.33 11.45 -10.10
C TYR A 28 17.14 12.85 -10.69
N ASN A 29 16.49 12.95 -11.85
CA ASN A 29 16.17 14.25 -12.44
C ASN A 29 14.88 14.79 -11.83
N LEU A 30 15.00 15.66 -10.82
CA LEU A 30 13.87 16.17 -10.04
C LEU A 30 13.67 17.66 -10.33
N LYS A 31 12.54 18.00 -10.95
CA LYS A 31 12.22 19.40 -11.28
C LYS A 31 11.52 20.15 -10.16
N ASP A 32 10.71 19.44 -9.38
CA ASP A 32 9.79 20.04 -8.41
C ASP A 32 9.56 19.16 -7.18
N LYS A 33 9.02 19.77 -6.13
CA LYS A 33 8.56 19.07 -4.92
C LYS A 33 7.55 17.94 -5.21
N LYS A 34 6.69 18.12 -6.23
CA LYS A 34 5.73 17.10 -6.68
C LYS A 34 6.44 15.92 -7.36
N ALA A 35 7.54 16.17 -8.07
CA ALA A 35 8.33 15.12 -8.68
C ALA A 35 9.04 14.28 -7.61
N LEU A 36 9.53 14.92 -6.54
CA LEU A 36 10.10 14.22 -5.40
C LEU A 36 9.07 13.31 -4.72
N LEU A 37 7.86 13.82 -4.45
CA LEU A 37 6.80 12.99 -3.84
C LEU A 37 6.46 11.76 -4.70
N ARG A 38 6.28 11.95 -6.01
CA ARG A 38 6.00 10.85 -6.95
C ARG A 38 7.15 9.85 -7.04
N LEU A 39 8.39 10.30 -6.89
CA LEU A 39 9.54 9.41 -6.87
C LEU A 39 9.53 8.53 -5.62
N LEU A 40 9.29 9.13 -4.45
CA LEU A 40 9.20 8.42 -3.18
C LEU A 40 8.02 7.43 -3.16
N ASP A 41 6.85 7.84 -3.64
CA ASP A 41 5.66 6.99 -3.78
C ASP A 41 5.93 5.77 -4.69
N LYS A 42 6.58 5.98 -5.85
CA LYS A 42 7.01 4.86 -6.71
C LYS A 42 8.03 3.93 -6.06
N HIS A 43 8.90 4.48 -5.22
CA HIS A 43 9.88 3.68 -4.48
C HIS A 43 9.21 2.79 -3.44
N ASP A 44 8.19 3.31 -2.76
CA ASP A 44 7.39 2.59 -1.79
C ASP A 44 6.55 1.48 -2.45
N GLN A 45 5.78 1.82 -3.48
CA GLN A 45 4.96 0.86 -4.24
C GLN A 45 5.77 -0.30 -4.85
N ARG A 46 7.04 -0.04 -5.20
CA ARG A 46 7.93 -1.05 -5.79
C ARG A 46 8.81 -1.76 -4.77
N GLY A 47 8.77 -1.37 -3.50
CA GLY A 47 9.64 -1.92 -2.46
C GLY A 47 11.13 -1.65 -2.68
N LEU A 48 11.48 -0.55 -3.35
CA LEU A 48 12.88 -0.17 -3.64
C LEU A 48 13.58 0.49 -2.44
N GLY A 49 12.85 0.70 -1.34
CA GLY A 49 13.34 1.36 -0.15
C GLY A 49 13.50 2.88 -0.33
N GLY A 50 14.13 3.51 0.66
CA GLY A 50 14.30 4.95 0.72
C GLY A 50 15.47 5.48 -0.10
N ILE A 51 15.46 6.79 -0.33
CA ILE A 51 16.46 7.49 -1.16
C ILE A 51 17.35 8.34 -0.25
N LEU A 52 18.65 8.37 -0.50
CA LEU A 52 19.56 9.22 0.26
C LEU A 52 19.27 10.70 -0.01
N LEU A 53 19.39 11.51 1.03
CA LEU A 53 19.25 12.97 0.91
C LEU A 53 20.24 13.56 -0.11
N GLU A 54 21.48 13.05 -0.13
CA GLU A 54 22.54 13.47 -1.07
C GLU A 54 22.11 13.27 -2.54
N ASP A 55 21.48 12.14 -2.85
CA ASP A 55 21.00 11.83 -4.21
C ASP A 55 19.84 12.75 -4.64
N ILE A 56 19.06 13.25 -3.68
CA ILE A 56 17.95 14.20 -3.92
C ILE A 56 18.50 15.62 -4.09
N GLU A 57 19.50 16.01 -3.29
CA GLU A 57 20.18 17.30 -3.40
C GLU A 57 20.94 17.46 -4.71
N GLU A 58 21.53 16.38 -5.22
CA GLU A 58 22.18 16.34 -6.55
C GLU A 58 21.17 16.56 -7.69
N GLY A 59 19.92 16.13 -7.51
CA GLY A 59 18.89 16.10 -8.54
C GLY A 59 17.88 17.23 -8.51
N LEU A 60 17.68 17.89 -7.37
CA LEU A 60 16.64 18.89 -7.14
C LEU A 60 17.26 20.21 -6.64
N PRO A 61 17.20 21.31 -7.43
CA PRO A 61 17.58 22.62 -6.94
C PRO A 61 16.69 23.03 -5.76
N ASN A 62 17.30 23.54 -4.68
CA ASN A 62 16.61 23.89 -3.43
C ASN A 62 15.88 22.72 -2.75
N ALA A 63 16.44 21.50 -2.82
CA ALA A 63 15.89 20.30 -2.19
C ALA A 63 15.44 20.51 -0.74
N GLN A 64 16.25 21.18 0.09
CA GLN A 64 15.92 21.48 1.49
C GLN A 64 14.58 22.22 1.65
N LYS A 65 14.28 23.18 0.77
CA LYS A 65 13.02 23.93 0.80
C LYS A 65 11.84 23.05 0.38
N ALA A 66 12.03 22.23 -0.66
CA ALA A 66 11.01 21.30 -1.12
C ALA A 66 10.67 20.25 -0.06
N ILE A 67 11.70 19.68 0.57
CA ILE A 67 11.57 18.69 1.63
C ILE A 67 10.83 19.27 2.84
N LYS A 68 11.22 20.46 3.31
CA LYS A 68 10.49 21.17 4.38
C LYS A 68 9.03 21.45 4.01
N ALA A 69 8.75 21.75 2.75
CA ALA A 69 7.39 22.00 2.27
C ALA A 69 6.54 20.72 2.15
N LEU A 70 7.16 19.54 2.02
CA LEU A 70 6.46 18.25 2.04
C LEU A 70 6.19 17.78 3.46
N GLY A 71 7.08 18.09 4.41
CA GLY A 71 6.89 17.88 5.84
C GLY A 71 6.45 16.45 6.17
N ASP A 72 5.20 16.33 6.61
CA ASP A 72 4.56 15.07 7.03
C ASP A 72 4.34 14.05 5.90
N GLN A 73 4.58 14.39 4.64
CA GLN A 73 4.51 13.42 3.53
C GLN A 73 5.79 12.57 3.36
N ILE A 74 6.84 12.88 4.12
CA ILE A 74 8.14 12.21 4.04
C ILE A 74 8.57 11.79 5.45
N ILE A 75 9.08 10.56 5.57
CA ILE A 75 9.73 10.08 6.79
C ILE A 75 11.25 10.19 6.65
N PHE A 76 11.92 10.69 7.69
CA PHE A 76 13.38 10.72 7.76
C PHE A 76 13.88 9.58 8.62
N VAL A 77 14.82 8.82 8.08
CA VAL A 77 15.60 7.83 8.83
C VAL A 77 17.04 8.32 8.92
N ASN A 78 17.48 8.57 10.15
CA ASN A 78 18.88 8.89 10.44
C ASN A 78 19.67 7.59 10.60
N ARG A 79 20.66 7.40 9.74
CA ARG A 79 21.60 6.29 9.87
C ARG A 79 22.73 6.63 10.85
N PRO A 80 23.43 5.61 11.39
CA PRO A 80 24.58 5.83 12.27
C PRO A 80 25.75 6.58 11.60
N ASP A 81 25.80 6.56 10.27
CA ASP A 81 26.78 7.30 9.45
C ASP A 81 26.43 8.78 9.24
N LYS A 82 25.48 9.33 10.02
CA LYS A 82 24.94 10.70 9.91
C LYS A 82 24.25 11.01 8.58
N LYS A 83 24.07 10.03 7.70
CA LYS A 83 23.31 10.21 6.46
C LYS A 83 21.81 10.09 6.74
N LYS A 84 21.03 10.85 5.98
CA LYS A 84 19.57 10.84 6.06
C LYS A 84 19.00 10.12 4.86
N ILE A 85 18.06 9.22 5.11
CA ILE A 85 17.27 8.54 4.08
C ILE A 85 15.84 9.08 4.15
N LEU A 86 15.29 9.38 2.98
CA LEU A 86 13.92 9.83 2.80
C LEU A 86 13.06 8.66 2.34
N PHE A 87 11.93 8.48 3.02
CA PHE A 87 10.88 7.53 2.67
C PHE A 87 9.58 8.27 2.41
N TYR A 88 8.71 7.65 1.62
CA TYR A 88 7.32 8.10 1.50
C TYR A 88 6.58 7.85 2.82
N ASN A 89 5.78 8.81 3.28
CA ASN A 89 4.88 8.60 4.41
C ASN A 89 3.47 8.30 3.89
N ASP A 90 3.02 7.05 4.04
CA ASP A 90 1.63 6.72 3.77
C ASP A 90 0.72 7.21 4.90
N LYS A 91 -0.08 8.24 4.59
CA LYS A 91 -1.04 8.83 5.52
C LYS A 91 -2.18 7.86 5.89
N GLY A 92 -2.39 6.79 5.12
CA GLY A 92 -3.38 5.76 5.43
C GLY A 92 -3.10 5.04 6.75
N CYS A 93 -1.83 5.01 7.18
CA CYS A 93 -1.39 4.28 8.38
C CYS A 93 -0.89 5.19 9.51
N GLN A 94 -1.24 6.49 9.48
CA GLN A 94 -0.77 7.42 10.50
C GLN A 94 -1.55 7.24 11.81
N PHE A 95 -0.89 6.66 12.81
CA PHE A 95 -1.43 6.50 14.16
C PHE A 95 -0.49 7.12 15.18
N THR A 96 -0.97 8.16 15.87
CA THR A 96 -0.22 8.84 16.93
C THR A 96 -0.67 8.33 18.29
N VAL A 97 0.29 7.93 19.11
CA VAL A 97 0.06 7.42 20.47
C VAL A 97 0.85 8.27 21.44
N ASP A 98 0.22 8.62 22.56
CA ASP A 98 0.86 9.42 23.60
C ASP A 98 2.09 8.72 24.18
N GLU A 99 3.03 9.51 24.69
CA GLU A 99 4.30 9.01 25.19
C GLU A 99 4.14 8.06 26.39
N GLU A 100 3.11 8.28 27.21
CA GLU A 100 2.78 7.42 28.36
C GLU A 100 2.45 5.99 27.90
N PHE A 101 1.58 5.83 26.91
CA PHE A 101 1.24 4.51 26.36
C PHE A 101 2.45 3.85 25.69
N ARG A 102 3.32 4.63 25.03
CA ARG A 102 4.57 4.10 24.46
C ARG A 102 5.54 3.59 25.52
N LYS A 103 5.60 4.25 26.69
CA LYS A 103 6.40 3.80 27.84
C LYS A 103 5.81 2.55 28.46
N LEU A 104 4.49 2.53 28.68
CA LEU A 104 3.78 1.36 29.20
C LEU A 104 3.99 0.14 28.29
N TRP A 105 3.82 0.29 26.97
CA TRP A 105 4.03 -0.80 26.00
C TRP A 105 5.44 -1.39 26.07
N ARG A 106 6.47 -0.56 26.19
CA ARG A 106 7.86 -1.01 26.29
C ARG A 106 8.25 -1.55 27.67
N SER A 107 7.49 -1.19 28.70
CA SER A 107 7.77 -1.63 30.07
C SER A 107 7.41 -3.09 30.33
N ILE A 108 6.64 -3.71 29.44
CA ILE A 108 6.24 -5.11 29.55
C ILE A 108 7.30 -5.96 28.82
N PRO A 109 8.18 -6.69 29.55
CA PRO A 109 9.21 -7.51 28.94
C PRO A 109 8.60 -8.81 28.42
N VAL A 110 8.54 -8.97 27.10
CA VAL A 110 8.06 -10.19 26.43
C VAL A 110 9.18 -10.97 25.75
N ASP A 111 10.37 -10.38 25.66
CA ASP A 111 11.58 -10.92 25.01
C ASP A 111 12.20 -12.11 25.75
N SER A 112 11.98 -12.19 27.06
CA SER A 112 12.51 -13.21 27.95
C SER A 112 11.48 -14.27 28.37
N ILE A 113 10.27 -14.21 27.81
CA ILE A 113 9.17 -15.11 28.15
C ILE A 113 8.91 -16.07 26.99
N ASP A 114 8.83 -17.37 27.28
CA ASP A 114 8.47 -18.39 26.30
C ASP A 114 7.03 -18.21 25.78
N GLU A 115 6.82 -18.44 24.49
CA GLU A 115 5.53 -18.26 23.82
C GLU A 115 4.40 -19.12 24.44
N GLU A 116 4.73 -20.35 24.87
CA GLU A 116 3.77 -21.23 25.58
C GLU A 116 3.27 -20.64 26.90
N LYS A 117 4.17 -19.96 27.63
CA LYS A 117 3.84 -19.33 28.92
C LYS A 117 2.99 -18.08 28.71
N ILE A 118 3.23 -17.34 27.62
CA ILE A 118 2.36 -16.22 27.21
C ILE A 118 0.97 -16.74 26.88
N GLU A 119 0.85 -17.83 26.11
CA GLU A 119 -0.44 -18.43 25.77
C GLU A 119 -1.20 -18.93 27.01
N GLU A 120 -0.52 -19.60 27.93
CA GLU A 120 -1.13 -20.07 29.18
C GLU A 120 -1.63 -18.89 30.03
N TYR A 121 -0.83 -17.82 30.14
CA TYR A 121 -1.21 -16.60 30.86
C TYR A 121 -2.45 -15.95 30.23
N LEU A 122 -2.50 -15.82 28.90
CA LEU A 122 -3.65 -15.29 28.17
C LEU A 122 -4.91 -16.14 28.41
N LYS A 123 -4.80 -17.48 28.32
CA LYS A 123 -5.91 -18.41 28.61
C LYS A 123 -6.42 -18.28 30.04
N ARG A 124 -5.52 -18.19 31.03
CA ARG A 124 -5.87 -17.98 32.44
C ARG A 124 -6.60 -16.66 32.67
N GLN A 125 -6.25 -15.60 31.92
CA GLN A 125 -6.94 -14.31 31.94
C GLN A 125 -8.22 -14.29 31.07
N GLY A 126 -8.62 -15.42 30.48
CA GLY A 126 -9.81 -15.53 29.64
C GLY A 126 -9.64 -14.91 28.24
N ILE A 127 -8.44 -14.49 27.87
CA ILE A 127 -8.11 -13.97 26.55
C ILE A 127 -7.66 -15.16 25.71
N SER A 128 -8.55 -15.69 24.89
CA SER A 128 -8.13 -16.69 23.90
C SER A 128 -7.40 -15.98 22.77
N SER A 129 -6.21 -16.46 22.41
CA SER A 129 -5.55 -16.00 21.18
C SER A 129 -6.54 -16.16 20.03
N MET A 130 -6.72 -15.11 19.22
CA MET A 130 -7.49 -15.22 18.00
C MET A 130 -6.82 -16.27 17.14
N GLN A 131 -7.34 -17.49 17.16
CA GLN A 131 -7.21 -18.41 16.03
C GLN A 131 -7.94 -17.71 14.90
N GLU A 132 -7.19 -16.97 14.11
CA GLU A 132 -7.69 -16.28 12.95
C GLU A 132 -8.52 -17.29 12.14
N THR A 133 -9.82 -17.04 12.15
CA THR A 133 -10.77 -17.53 11.18
C THR A 133 -10.34 -16.95 9.84
N GLY A 134 -9.27 -17.51 9.26
CA GLY A 134 -8.96 -17.31 7.86
C GLY A 134 -10.24 -17.58 7.06
N PRO A 135 -10.47 -16.88 5.95
CA PRO A 135 -11.70 -17.02 5.18
C PRO A 135 -11.94 -18.50 4.95
N LYS A 136 -13.01 -19.04 5.56
CA LYS A 136 -13.41 -20.44 5.43
C LYS A 136 -13.32 -20.74 3.94
N LYS A 137 -12.43 -21.67 3.56
CA LYS A 137 -12.31 -22.12 2.17
C LYS A 137 -13.71 -22.49 1.71
N ILE A 138 -14.34 -21.61 0.92
CA ILE A 138 -15.61 -21.91 0.28
C ILE A 138 -15.25 -23.05 -0.67
N ALA A 139 -15.61 -24.27 -0.29
CA ALA A 139 -15.39 -25.44 -1.13
C ALA A 139 -15.94 -25.11 -2.53
N PRO A 140 -15.20 -25.39 -3.60
CA PRO A 140 -15.63 -25.05 -4.94
C PRO A 140 -16.98 -25.73 -5.19
N ILE A 141 -18.01 -24.91 -5.38
CA ILE A 141 -19.35 -25.37 -5.76
C ILE A 141 -19.16 -26.18 -7.04
N GLN A 142 -19.27 -27.50 -6.93
CA GLN A 142 -19.28 -28.39 -8.09
C GLN A 142 -20.42 -27.92 -9.00
N ARG A 143 -20.07 -27.41 -10.18
CA ARG A 143 -21.02 -27.04 -11.21
C ARG A 143 -21.80 -28.28 -11.61
N ARG A 144 -22.98 -28.48 -11.02
CA ARG A 144 -23.93 -29.51 -11.46
C ARG A 144 -24.32 -29.23 -12.91
N LYS A 145 -24.25 -30.28 -13.72
CA LYS A 145 -24.66 -30.31 -15.14
C LYS A 145 -26.06 -29.72 -15.32
N LYS A 146 -26.24 -29.01 -16.44
CA LYS A 146 -27.46 -28.32 -16.90
C LYS A 146 -28.75 -29.09 -16.53
N PRO A 147 -29.75 -28.46 -15.89
CA PRO A 147 -31.08 -29.05 -15.77
C PRO A 147 -31.89 -28.75 -17.04
N ALA A 148 -32.40 -29.83 -17.65
CA ALA A 148 -33.51 -29.78 -18.57
C ALA A 148 -34.79 -29.29 -17.85
N SER A 149 -35.62 -28.54 -18.58
CA SER A 149 -36.98 -28.14 -18.23
C SER A 149 -37.13 -27.20 -17.02
N GLN A 150 -37.47 -25.94 -17.31
CA GLN A 150 -37.92 -24.93 -16.35
C GLN A 150 -39.21 -25.40 -15.63
N LYS A 151 -39.08 -26.04 -14.47
CA LYS A 151 -40.22 -26.15 -13.54
C LYS A 151 -40.47 -24.77 -12.93
N LYS A 152 -41.68 -24.23 -13.14
CA LYS A 152 -42.17 -22.98 -12.54
C LYS A 152 -41.79 -22.93 -11.06
N ARG A 153 -40.99 -21.94 -10.67
CA ARG A 153 -40.67 -21.66 -9.27
C ARG A 153 -41.96 -21.25 -8.56
N ARG A 154 -42.42 -22.09 -7.62
CA ARG A 154 -43.39 -21.64 -6.61
C ARG A 154 -42.66 -20.69 -5.67
N PHE A 155 -42.84 -19.39 -5.88
CA PHE A 155 -42.46 -18.39 -4.90
C PHE A 155 -43.38 -18.53 -3.69
N LYS A 156 -42.82 -18.48 -2.48
CA LYS A 156 -43.60 -18.54 -1.26
C LYS A 156 -44.27 -17.19 -1.05
N THR A 157 -45.55 -17.10 -1.37
CA THR A 157 -46.38 -15.92 -1.09
C THR A 157 -46.60 -15.85 0.42
N HIS A 158 -46.17 -14.76 1.05
CA HIS A 158 -46.41 -14.51 2.48
C HIS A 158 -47.73 -13.77 2.74
N ASN A 159 -48.46 -13.39 1.67
CA ASN A 159 -49.65 -12.53 1.74
C ASN A 159 -50.88 -13.22 1.11
N ASP A 160 -51.16 -14.46 1.51
CA ASP A 160 -52.32 -15.23 0.99
C ASP A 160 -53.67 -14.53 1.24
N HIS A 161 -53.77 -13.64 2.24
CA HIS A 161 -54.98 -12.88 2.55
C HIS A 161 -55.30 -11.74 1.56
N LEU A 162 -54.38 -11.40 0.65
CA LEU A 162 -54.57 -10.37 -0.39
C LEU A 162 -54.83 -10.97 -1.78
N ALA A 163 -54.92 -12.29 -1.90
CA ALA A 163 -54.99 -13.00 -3.19
C ALA A 163 -56.24 -12.67 -4.04
N GLY A 164 -57.26 -12.02 -3.47
CA GLY A 164 -58.46 -11.57 -4.19
C GLY A 164 -58.59 -10.05 -4.37
N VAL A 165 -57.64 -9.26 -3.86
CA VAL A 165 -57.64 -7.79 -3.94
C VAL A 165 -56.64 -7.29 -4.99
N LEU A 166 -55.61 -8.08 -5.28
CA LEU A 166 -54.53 -7.71 -6.21
C LEU A 166 -54.92 -8.05 -7.65
N GLU A 167 -54.96 -7.05 -8.52
CA GLU A 167 -55.03 -7.24 -9.97
C GLU A 167 -53.70 -7.76 -10.50
N ASP A 168 -53.76 -8.84 -11.28
CA ASP A 168 -52.60 -9.44 -11.95
C ASP A 168 -52.40 -8.80 -13.33
N TYR A 169 -51.29 -8.09 -13.52
CA TYR A 169 -50.90 -7.46 -14.78
C TYR A 169 -49.85 -8.26 -15.56
N SER A 170 -49.65 -9.54 -15.23
CA SER A 170 -48.63 -10.39 -15.86
C SER A 170 -48.86 -10.67 -17.36
N ASP A 171 -50.03 -10.35 -17.90
CA ASP A 171 -50.38 -10.49 -19.32
C ASP A 171 -50.10 -9.22 -20.17
N VAL A 172 -49.64 -8.11 -19.58
CA VAL A 172 -49.26 -6.92 -20.37
C VAL A 172 -47.84 -7.08 -20.90
N VAL A 173 -47.72 -7.81 -22.00
CA VAL A 173 -46.49 -7.84 -22.80
C VAL A 173 -46.42 -6.51 -23.58
N PRO A 174 -45.43 -5.63 -23.35
CA PRO A 174 -45.26 -4.47 -24.23
C PRO A 174 -44.80 -4.98 -25.59
N GLY A 175 -45.70 -4.90 -26.57
CA GLY A 175 -45.39 -5.13 -27.97
C GLY A 175 -44.25 -4.21 -28.41
N LYS A 176 -43.20 -4.81 -28.96
CA LYS A 176 -42.12 -4.07 -29.62
C LYS A 176 -42.69 -3.33 -30.83
N GLN A 177 -42.54 -2.01 -30.85
CA GLN A 177 -42.29 -1.24 -32.07
C GLN A 177 -40.85 -0.74 -32.02
#